data_AF-G4CN35-F1
#
_entry.id   AF-G4CN35-F1
#
_cell.length_a   1.000
_cell.length_b   1.000
_cell.length_c   1.000
_cell.angle_alpha   90.00
_cell.angle_beta   90.00
_cell.angle_gamma   90.00
#
_symmetry.space_group_name_H-M   'P 1'
#
loop_
_entity.id
_entity.type
_entity.pdbx_description
1 polymer ?
#
loop_
_entity_poly.entity_id
_entity_poly.type
_entity_poly.pdbx_seq_one_letter_code
_entity_poly.pdbx_strand_id
1 'polypeptide(L)'
;MFYFDRLKKEIEMKYRFEYRNDGSRLMVAELDSELDYIGCTDEELNCLSEYYRDLTVTFDIDLYCRLHRMLLAAGESRKMVKVYMEASIRNISGSFEYALMGCCLEICFYGALDIAAHWFWRNTNIDFNVELDFPPDFYVNPAAWFEKEIAAKGIQNVE
;
A
#
# COMPACT_ATOMS: atom_id res chain seq x y z
N MET A 1 -23.17 -14.21 7.83
CA MET A 1 -22.09 -14.27 8.84
C MET A 1 -21.22 -15.45 8.47
N PHE A 2 -20.27 -15.22 7.55
CA PHE A 2 -19.32 -16.25 7.12
C PHE A 2 -18.00 -15.98 7.86
N TYR A 3 -17.66 -16.90 8.76
CA TYR A 3 -16.33 -17.00 9.35
C TYR A 3 -15.37 -17.45 8.25
N PHE A 4 -14.48 -16.57 7.80
CA PHE A 4 -13.30 -16.96 7.04
C PHE A 4 -12.16 -17.22 8.02
N ASP A 5 -12.16 -18.42 8.60
CA ASP A 5 -10.93 -19.06 9.07
C ASP A 5 -10.21 -19.57 7.81
N ARG A 6 -9.27 -18.78 7.27
CA ARG A 6 -8.33 -19.25 6.25
C ARG A 6 -6.93 -18.98 6.73
N LEU A 7 -6.19 -20.08 6.89
CA LEU A 7 -4.74 -20.13 7.08
C LEU A 7 -4.05 -19.15 6.12
N LYS A 8 -3.69 -17.96 6.62
CA LYS A 8 -2.76 -17.06 5.95
C LYS A 8 -1.46 -17.85 5.77
N LYS A 9 -1.19 -18.28 4.53
CA LYS A 9 0.18 -18.58 4.14
C LYS A 9 0.88 -17.21 4.24
N GLU A 10 1.80 -17.05 5.18
CA GLU A 10 2.57 -15.81 5.37
C GLU A 10 3.42 -15.58 4.11
N ILE A 11 2.81 -15.00 3.07
CA ILE A 11 3.51 -14.55 1.89
C ILE A 11 3.93 -13.13 2.21
N GLU A 12 5.22 -12.99 2.51
CA GLU A 12 5.82 -11.71 2.85
C GLU A 12 5.91 -10.84 1.59
N MET A 13 5.25 -9.68 1.63
CA MET A 13 5.35 -8.66 0.60
C MET A 13 6.83 -8.32 0.34
N LYS A 14 7.25 -8.28 -0.93
CA LYS A 14 8.61 -7.86 -1.27
C LYS A 14 8.69 -6.34 -1.23
N TYR A 15 9.78 -5.81 -0.66
CA TYR A 15 9.98 -4.36 -0.60
C TYR A 15 11.45 -3.97 -0.58
N ARG A 16 11.70 -2.73 -0.98
CA ARG A 16 12.98 -2.03 -0.92
C ARG A 16 12.79 -0.56 -0.53
N PHE A 17 13.90 0.11 -0.24
CA PHE A 17 13.91 1.52 0.10
C PHE A 17 14.68 2.33 -0.93
N GLU A 18 14.16 3.50 -1.26
CA GLU A 18 14.73 4.40 -2.26
C GLU A 18 14.81 5.85 -1.74
N TYR A 19 15.79 6.62 -2.20
CA TYR A 19 15.82 8.07 -2.05
C TYR A 19 15.20 8.73 -3.27
N ARG A 20 14.19 9.58 -3.05
CA ARG A 20 13.75 10.54 -4.05
C ARG A 20 14.84 11.60 -4.26
N ASN A 21 14.83 12.25 -5.42
CA ASN A 21 15.76 13.35 -5.76
C ASN A 21 15.78 14.51 -4.76
N ASP A 22 14.71 14.71 -4.00
CA ASP A 22 14.62 15.74 -2.94
C ASP A 22 15.16 15.26 -1.58
N GLY A 23 15.71 14.04 -1.50
CA GLY A 23 16.23 13.41 -0.29
C GLY A 23 15.18 12.67 0.54
N SER A 24 13.91 12.64 0.11
CA SER A 24 12.84 11.92 0.82
C SER A 24 13.07 10.41 0.76
N ARG A 25 12.79 9.72 1.86
CA ARG A 25 12.90 8.26 1.96
C ARG A 25 11.60 7.62 1.51
N LEU A 26 11.70 6.78 0.49
CA LEU A 26 10.57 6.07 -0.11
C LEU A 26 10.64 4.60 0.24
N MET A 27 9.47 4.01 0.49
CA MET A 27 9.30 2.56 0.43
C MET A 27 8.74 2.21 -0.93
N VAL A 28 9.28 1.17 -1.55
CA VAL A 28 8.70 0.54 -2.74
C VAL A 28 8.26 -0.86 -2.36
N ALA A 29 6.94 -1.06 -2.34
CA ALA A 29 6.31 -2.35 -2.14
C ALA A 29 6.01 -2.98 -3.50
N GLU A 30 6.48 -4.20 -3.73
CA GLU A 30 6.19 -5.01 -4.90
C GLU A 30 5.06 -5.97 -4.55
N LEU A 31 3.94 -5.84 -5.24
CA LEU A 31 2.85 -6.80 -5.13
C LEU A 31 3.17 -7.99 -6.02
N ASP A 32 3.31 -9.17 -5.41
CA ASP A 32 3.45 -10.42 -6.15
C ASP A 32 2.08 -10.85 -6.71
N SER A 33 2.12 -11.87 -7.56
CA SER A 33 1.03 -12.51 -8.30
C SER A 33 -0.17 -13.02 -7.50
N GLU A 34 -0.27 -12.78 -6.19
CA GLU A 34 -1.49 -13.01 -5.42
C GLU A 34 -2.47 -11.85 -5.62
N LEU A 35 -2.98 -11.82 -6.85
CA LEU A 35 -4.00 -10.92 -7.38
C LEU A 35 -5.38 -11.14 -6.72
N ASP A 36 -5.49 -12.15 -5.86
CA ASP A 36 -6.69 -12.55 -5.13
C ASP A 36 -7.15 -11.50 -4.10
N TYR A 37 -6.36 -10.45 -3.86
CA TYR A 37 -6.63 -9.42 -2.85
C TYR A 37 -6.84 -8.01 -3.43
N ILE A 38 -6.90 -7.85 -4.76
CA ILE A 38 -7.29 -6.58 -5.36
C ILE A 38 -8.81 -6.48 -5.34
N GLY A 39 -9.34 -5.58 -4.51
CA GLY A 39 -10.74 -5.18 -4.56
C GLY A 39 -11.01 -4.36 -5.81
N CYS A 40 -12.11 -4.65 -6.50
CA CYS A 40 -12.57 -3.94 -7.69
C CYS A 40 -14.04 -3.57 -7.52
N THR A 41 -14.44 -2.35 -7.91
CA THR A 41 -15.86 -1.96 -7.88
C THR A 41 -16.70 -2.63 -8.97
N ASP A 42 -16.06 -3.18 -10.00
CA ASP A 42 -16.69 -4.01 -11.03
C ASP A 42 -16.42 -5.50 -10.73
N GLU A 43 -17.42 -6.18 -10.16
CA GLU A 43 -17.36 -7.59 -9.79
C GLU A 43 -17.30 -8.54 -11.02
N GLU A 44 -17.63 -8.04 -12.22
CA GLU A 44 -17.59 -8.83 -13.47
C GLU A 44 -16.22 -8.78 -14.15
N LEU A 45 -15.30 -7.93 -13.66
CA LEU A 45 -13.98 -7.73 -14.22
C LEU A 45 -13.03 -8.88 -13.87
N ASN A 46 -13.06 -9.95 -14.66
CA ASN A 46 -12.30 -11.19 -14.41
C ASN A 46 -10.83 -11.14 -14.90
N CYS A 47 -10.30 -9.96 -15.27
CA CYS A 47 -8.97 -9.78 -15.84
C CYS A 47 -7.97 -9.10 -14.90
N LEU A 48 -8.31 -8.93 -13.61
CA LEU A 48 -7.43 -8.36 -12.58
C LEU A 48 -6.04 -9.02 -12.58
N SER A 49 -6.03 -10.34 -12.75
CA SER A 49 -4.80 -11.12 -12.75
C SER A 49 -3.89 -10.88 -13.95
N GLU A 50 -4.37 -10.33 -15.07
CA GLU A 50 -3.53 -10.05 -16.24
C GLU A 50 -2.94 -8.65 -16.16
N TYR A 51 -3.69 -7.71 -15.60
CA TYR A 51 -3.27 -6.33 -15.52
C TYR A 51 -2.32 -6.05 -14.36
N TYR A 52 -2.41 -6.72 -13.21
CA TYR A 52 -1.72 -6.24 -11.99
C TYR A 52 -0.57 -7.13 -11.48
N ARG A 53 0.00 -7.99 -12.34
CA ARG A 53 1.03 -8.99 -11.93
C ARG A 53 2.33 -8.38 -11.42
N ASP A 54 2.65 -7.15 -11.81
CA ASP A 54 3.89 -6.47 -11.50
C ASP A 54 3.62 -5.03 -11.03
N LEU A 55 2.66 -4.91 -10.12
CA LEU A 55 2.29 -3.64 -9.52
C LEU A 55 3.25 -3.28 -8.38
N THR A 56 3.77 -2.06 -8.43
CA THR A 56 4.58 -1.48 -7.37
C THR A 56 3.87 -0.28 -6.76
N VAL A 57 3.80 -0.24 -5.43
CA VAL A 57 3.29 0.88 -4.66
C VAL A 57 4.47 1.58 -3.99
N THR A 58 4.63 2.87 -4.28
CA THR A 58 5.71 3.70 -3.74
C THR A 58 5.15 4.85 -2.93
N PHE A 59 5.63 5.02 -1.70
CA PHE A 59 5.17 6.08 -0.80
C PHE A 59 6.27 6.65 0.09
N ASP A 60 6.04 7.86 0.60
CA ASP A 60 6.96 8.58 1.50
C ASP A 60 6.86 8.06 2.94
N ILE A 61 7.97 7.51 3.44
CA ILE A 61 8.06 6.89 4.77
C ILE A 61 7.84 7.91 5.88
N ASP A 62 8.45 9.09 5.73
CA ASP A 62 8.46 10.12 6.75
C ASP A 62 7.08 10.79 6.89
N LEU A 63 6.39 11.01 5.77
CA LEU A 63 5.01 11.47 5.74
C LEU A 63 4.08 10.44 6.36
N TYR A 64 4.20 9.16 5.98
CA TYR A 64 3.43 8.08 6.59
C TYR A 64 3.61 8.08 8.12
N CYS A 65 4.85 8.12 8.62
CA CYS A 65 5.14 8.13 10.06
C CYS A 65 4.60 9.37 10.79
N ARG A 66 4.52 10.53 10.12
CA ARG A 66 3.87 11.73 10.68
C ARG A 66 2.36 11.55 10.79
N LEU A 67 1.71 11.09 9.72
CA LEU A 67 0.26 10.87 9.69
C LEU A 67 -0.18 9.80 10.69
N HIS A 68 0.57 8.70 10.77
CA HIS A 68 0.38 7.64 11.76
C HIS A 68 0.41 8.19 13.19
N ARG A 69 1.41 9.04 13.53
CA ARG A 69 1.48 9.67 14.86
C ARG A 69 0.30 10.60 15.14
N MET A 70 -0.14 11.37 14.14
CA MET A 70 -1.32 12.23 14.26
C MET A 70 -2.59 11.40 14.52
N LEU A 71 -2.77 10.28 13.83
CA LEU A 71 -3.89 9.36 14.04
C LEU A 71 -3.88 8.75 15.44
N LEU A 72 -2.71 8.32 15.94
CA LEU A 72 -2.60 7.82 17.31
C LEU A 72 -2.95 8.89 18.35
N ALA A 73 -2.52 10.14 18.13
CA ALA A 73 -2.83 11.26 19.01
C ALA A 73 -4.32 11.65 19.02
N ALA A 74 -5.08 11.29 17.97
CA ALA A 74 -6.52 11.51 17.92
C ALA A 74 -7.34 10.60 18.86
N GLY A 75 -6.69 9.65 19.55
CA GLY A 75 -7.35 8.77 20.54
C GLY A 75 -8.47 7.93 19.92
N GLU A 76 -9.62 7.84 20.59
CA GLU A 76 -10.76 7.05 20.10
C GLU A 76 -11.39 7.60 18.81
N SER A 77 -11.26 8.91 18.54
CA SER A 77 -11.79 9.54 17.33
C SER A 77 -11.13 9.00 16.06
N ARG A 78 -9.94 8.40 16.15
CA ARG A 78 -9.23 7.82 15.00
C ARG A 78 -10.01 6.72 14.29
N LYS A 79 -10.92 6.03 14.99
CA LYS A 79 -11.81 5.00 14.41
C LYS A 79 -12.80 5.53 13.38
N MET A 80 -12.98 6.86 13.33
CA MET A 80 -13.90 7.53 12.40
C MET A 80 -13.16 8.33 11.32
N VAL A 81 -11.83 8.27 11.29
CA VAL A 81 -11.00 9.09 10.42
C VAL A 81 -10.27 8.20 9.42
N LYS A 82 -10.38 8.57 8.15
CA LYS A 82 -9.54 8.05 7.07
C LYS A 82 -8.55 9.13 6.67
N VAL A 83 -7.27 8.77 6.56
CA VAL A 83 -6.23 9.67 6.11
C VAL A 83 -5.69 9.17 4.79
N TYR A 84 -5.60 10.08 3.82
CA TYR A 84 -5.05 9.77 2.51
C TYR A 84 -3.71 10.48 2.33
N MET A 85 -2.76 9.78 1.73
CA MET A 85 -1.51 10.37 1.25
C MET A 85 -1.24 9.95 -0.19
N GLU A 86 -0.56 10.81 -0.93
CA GLU A 86 -0.16 10.51 -2.30
C GLU A 86 0.78 9.29 -2.34
N ALA A 87 0.57 8.43 -3.34
CA ALA A 87 1.45 7.32 -3.64
C ALA A 87 1.65 7.21 -5.15
N SER A 88 2.81 6.73 -5.57
CA SER A 88 3.01 6.34 -6.97
C SER A 88 2.66 4.87 -7.09
N ILE A 89 1.69 4.54 -7.93
CA ILE A 89 1.37 3.17 -8.28
C ILE A 89 1.76 2.97 -9.73
N ARG A 90 2.65 2.02 -9.96
CA ARG A 90 3.12 1.68 -11.30
C ARG A 90 2.85 0.22 -11.57
N ASN A 91 2.56 -0.06 -12.82
CA ASN A 91 2.28 -1.38 -13.34
C ASN A 91 3.18 -1.53 -14.56
N ILE A 92 4.19 -2.39 -14.46
CA ILE A 92 5.25 -2.48 -15.48
C ILE A 92 4.69 -3.17 -16.74
N SER A 93 3.78 -4.14 -16.59
CA SER A 93 3.12 -4.85 -17.69
C SER A 93 1.84 -4.18 -18.17
N GLY A 94 1.42 -3.10 -17.51
CA GLY A 94 0.18 -2.39 -17.80
C GLY A 94 0.17 -1.73 -19.19
N SER A 95 -0.91 -1.93 -19.93
CA SER A 95 -1.17 -1.18 -21.16
C SER A 95 -1.48 0.30 -20.86
N PHE A 96 -1.00 1.22 -21.70
CA PHE A 96 -1.35 2.65 -21.64
C PHE A 96 -2.86 2.91 -21.70
N GLU A 97 -3.64 1.98 -22.26
CA GLU A 97 -5.10 2.02 -22.32
C GLU A 97 -5.76 2.05 -20.92
N TYR A 98 -5.06 1.51 -19.91
CA TYR A 98 -5.52 1.41 -18.52
C TYR A 98 -4.64 2.24 -17.59
N ALA A 99 -4.29 3.46 -18.00
CA ALA A 99 -3.49 4.37 -17.18
C ALA A 99 -4.11 4.54 -15.78
N LEU A 100 -3.31 4.26 -14.75
CA LEU A 100 -3.70 4.37 -13.34
C LEU A 100 -3.69 5.84 -12.92
N MET A 101 -4.75 6.28 -12.27
CA MET A 101 -4.94 7.66 -11.81
C MET A 101 -5.38 7.68 -10.33
N GLY A 102 -5.24 8.84 -9.69
CA GLY A 102 -5.69 9.04 -8.30
C GLY A 102 -4.98 8.16 -7.28
N CYS A 103 -3.77 7.72 -7.59
CA CYS A 103 -3.01 6.79 -6.77
C CYS A 103 -2.74 7.36 -5.37
N CYS A 104 -3.20 6.66 -4.33
CA CYS A 104 -3.01 7.09 -2.95
C CYS A 104 -2.92 5.90 -2.00
N LEU A 105 -2.39 6.15 -0.80
CA LEU A 105 -2.54 5.27 0.35
C LEU A 105 -3.63 5.80 1.27
N GLU A 106 -4.60 4.95 1.59
CA GLU A 106 -5.52 5.11 2.70
C GLU A 106 -4.89 4.50 3.96
N ILE A 107 -4.87 5.27 5.04
CA ILE A 107 -4.51 4.82 6.39
C ILE A 107 -5.78 4.91 7.22
N CYS A 108 -6.29 3.78 7.69
CA CYS A 108 -7.52 3.70 8.48
C CYS A 108 -7.34 2.80 9.72
N PHE A 109 -8.34 2.80 10.60
CA PHE A 109 -8.29 2.02 11.85
C PHE A 109 -9.48 1.04 11.90
N TYR A 110 -9.28 -0.19 11.43
CA TYR A 110 -10.24 -1.29 11.55
C TYR A 110 -9.63 -2.45 12.36
N GLY A 111 -9.61 -2.32 13.68
CA GLY A 111 -9.01 -3.32 14.57
C GLY A 111 -7.48 -3.23 14.64
N ALA A 112 -6.80 -3.06 13.49
CA ALA A 112 -5.41 -2.64 13.35
C ALA A 112 -5.31 -1.40 12.43
N LEU A 113 -4.13 -0.77 12.35
CA LEU A 113 -3.88 0.34 11.43
C LEU A 113 -3.61 -0.22 10.04
N ASP A 114 -4.68 -0.41 9.28
CA ASP A 114 -4.60 -0.98 7.94
C ASP A 114 -4.13 0.08 6.94
N ILE A 115 -3.34 -0.37 5.97
CA ILE A 115 -2.82 0.46 4.87
C ILE A 115 -3.33 -0.14 3.58
N ALA A 116 -4.12 0.62 2.84
CA ALA A 116 -4.61 0.21 1.54
C ALA A 116 -4.12 1.16 0.46
N ALA A 117 -3.62 0.61 -0.66
CA ALA A 117 -3.34 1.39 -1.85
C ALA A 117 -4.60 1.44 -2.72
N HIS A 118 -4.93 2.63 -3.23
CA HIS A 118 -6.10 2.88 -4.06
C HIS A 118 -5.69 3.52 -5.38
N TRP A 119 -6.37 3.15 -6.46
CA TRP A 119 -6.24 3.79 -7.77
C TRP A 119 -7.53 3.58 -8.57
N PHE A 120 -7.69 4.34 -9.66
CA PHE A 120 -8.78 4.13 -10.62
C PHE A 120 -8.25 4.16 -12.06
N TRP A 121 -8.99 3.54 -12.97
CA TRP A 121 -8.67 3.61 -14.40
C TRP A 121 -9.15 4.91 -15.02
N ARG A 122 -8.27 5.57 -15.76
CA ARG A 122 -8.60 6.81 -16.47
C ARG A 122 -9.82 6.63 -17.38
N ASN A 123 -10.77 7.57 -17.30
CA ASN A 123 -12.01 7.60 -18.09
C ASN A 123 -12.98 6.44 -17.80
N THR A 124 -12.84 5.76 -16.67
CA THR A 124 -13.79 4.75 -16.18
C THR A 124 -14.28 5.12 -14.78
N ASN A 125 -15.31 4.43 -14.29
CA ASN A 125 -15.76 4.50 -12.89
C ASN A 125 -15.29 3.26 -12.09
N ILE A 126 -14.20 2.64 -12.51
CA ILE A 126 -13.67 1.43 -11.88
C ILE A 126 -12.56 1.84 -10.92
N ASP A 127 -12.84 1.64 -9.63
CA ASP A 127 -11.92 1.87 -8.53
C ASP A 127 -11.35 0.54 -8.07
N PHE A 128 -10.08 0.59 -7.69
CA PHE A 128 -9.34 -0.55 -7.21
C PHE A 128 -8.73 -0.25 -5.85
N ASN A 129 -8.57 -1.30 -5.04
CA ASN A 129 -7.78 -1.21 -3.82
C ASN A 129 -7.04 -2.51 -3.54
N VAL A 130 -5.98 -2.42 -2.76
CA VAL A 130 -5.26 -3.58 -2.22
C VAL A 130 -4.67 -3.24 -0.86
N GLU A 131 -4.84 -4.13 0.11
CA GLU A 131 -4.22 -3.99 1.43
C GLU A 131 -2.75 -4.38 1.36
N LEU A 132 -1.88 -3.55 1.94
CA LEU A 132 -0.46 -3.86 2.11
C LEU A 132 -0.29 -4.59 3.44
N ASP A 133 0.01 -5.89 3.38
CA ASP A 133 0.23 -6.72 4.58
C ASP A 133 1.68 -6.56 5.09
N PHE A 134 1.81 -6.09 6.32
CA PHE A 134 3.09 -5.90 7.00
C PHE A 134 3.24 -6.87 8.16
N PRO A 135 4.47 -7.18 8.61
CA PRO A 135 4.65 -8.01 9.80
C PRO A 135 4.08 -7.34 11.06
N PRO A 136 3.65 -8.10 12.09
CA PRO A 136 3.03 -7.55 13.30
C PRO A 136 3.82 -6.41 13.98
N ASP A 137 5.15 -6.49 13.98
CA ASP A 137 6.03 -5.47 14.56
C ASP A 137 5.87 -4.09 13.91
N PHE A 138 5.51 -4.05 12.63
CA PHE A 138 5.24 -2.81 11.90
C PHE A 138 4.07 -2.05 12.54
N TYR A 139 2.96 -2.73 12.80
CA TYR A 139 1.75 -2.09 13.34
C TYR A 139 1.91 -1.62 14.80
N VAL A 140 2.90 -2.13 15.53
CA VAL A 140 3.23 -1.65 16.88
C VAL A 140 3.96 -0.32 16.83
N ASN A 141 4.98 -0.19 15.98
CA ASN A 141 5.74 1.03 15.82
C ASN A 141 6.36 1.11 14.42
N PRO A 142 5.64 1.69 13.44
CA PRO A 142 6.10 1.71 12.06
C PRO A 142 7.42 2.45 11.89
N ALA A 143 7.62 3.55 12.63
CA ALA A 143 8.85 4.33 12.55
C ALA A 143 10.07 3.49 12.97
N ALA A 144 9.97 2.77 14.10
CA ALA A 144 11.05 1.89 14.55
C ALA A 144 11.28 0.71 13.58
N TRP A 145 10.21 0.16 13.00
CA TRP A 145 10.31 -0.88 11.99
C TRP A 145 11.04 -0.39 10.74
N PHE A 146 10.69 0.79 10.23
CA PHE A 146 11.35 1.38 9.06
C PHE A 146 12.84 1.61 9.31
N GLU A 147 13.23 2.21 10.46
CA GLU A 147 14.64 2.44 10.75
C GLU A 147 15.44 1.12 10.86
N LYS A 148 14.84 0.08 11.46
CA LYS A 148 15.44 -1.26 11.54
C LYS A 148 15.65 -1.87 10.15
N GLU A 149 14.63 -1.83 9.30
CA GLU A 149 14.67 -2.42 7.96
C GLU A 149 15.58 -1.64 7.01
N ILE A 150 15.59 -0.30 7.11
CA ILE A 150 16.51 0.57 6.40
C ILE A 150 17.96 0.26 6.82
N ALA A 151 18.23 0.08 8.11
CA ALA A 151 19.57 -0.27 8.59
C ALA A 151 20.03 -1.65 8.07
N ALA A 152 19.10 -2.60 7.90
CA ALA A 152 19.40 -3.94 7.41
C ALA A 152 19.57 -4.02 5.89
N LYS A 153 18.72 -3.33 5.11
CA LYS A 153 18.64 -3.44 3.64
C LYS A 153 19.36 -2.30 2.91
N GLY A 154 19.58 -1.17 3.59
CA GLY A 154 20.05 0.07 2.98
C GLY A 154 18.95 0.80 2.19
N ILE A 155 19.30 1.96 1.66
CA ILE A 155 18.46 2.78 0.76
C ILE A 155 19.20 2.95 -0.56
N GLN A 156 18.50 2.68 -1.67
CA GLN A 156 18.99 2.85 -3.03
C GLN A 156 18.72 4.28 -3.50
N ASN A 157 19.53 4.84 -4.40
CA ASN A 157 19.17 6.09 -5.06
C ASN A 157 18.29 5.76 -6.27
N VAL A 158 17.23 6.55 -6.50
CA VAL A 158 16.50 6.49 -7.78
C VAL A 158 17.48 6.92 -8.88
N GLU A 159 17.78 6.02 -9.82
CA GLU A 159 18.61 6.32 -11.00
C GLU A 159 17.91 7.30 -11.97
#